data_AF-A0A0G1XXB5-F1
#
_entry.id   AF-A0A0G1XXB5-F1
#
_cell.length_a   1.000
_cell.length_b   1.000
_cell.length_c   1.000
_cell.angle_alpha   90.00
_cell.angle_beta   90.00
_cell.angle_gamma   90.00
#
_symmetry.space_group_name_H-M   'P 1'
#
loop_
_entity.id
_entity.type
_entity.pdbx_description
1 polymer ?
#
loop_
_entity_poly.entity_id
_entity_poly.type
_entity_poly.pdbx_seq_one_letter_code
_entity_poly.pdbx_strand_id
1 'polypeptide(L)'
;MRRNSASHFEVLSLAEAKARGAIGLFEDKYVQLGGKVKVYFVGDFSKEVCGGPHVDHTGELGSFKILKEEASSAGVRRIKAVLG
;
A
#
# COMPACT_ATOMS: atom_id res chain seq x y z
N MET A 1 7.98 -8.74 7.30
CA MET A 1 7.56 -9.78 8.27
C MET A 1 8.50 -9.89 9.45
N ARG A 2 9.81 -10.12 9.27
CA ARG A 2 10.76 -10.20 10.40
C ARG A 2 10.75 -8.98 11.35
N ARG A 3 10.59 -7.76 10.81
CA ARG A 3 10.44 -6.52 11.62
C ARG A 3 9.07 -6.40 12.32
N ASN A 4 8.12 -7.28 11.99
CA ASN A 4 6.74 -7.30 12.48
C ASN A 4 6.10 -5.91 12.62
N SER A 5 6.30 -5.04 11.62
CA SER A 5 5.83 -3.66 11.66
C SER A 5 4.31 -3.61 11.75
N ALA A 6 3.80 -2.78 12.65
CA ALA A 6 2.38 -2.52 12.80
C ALA A 6 1.82 -1.77 11.58
N SER A 7 0.57 -2.05 11.27
CA SER A 7 -0.25 -1.35 10.29
C SER A 7 -1.44 -0.71 10.97
N HIS A 8 -1.75 0.51 10.55
CA HIS A 8 -2.97 1.21 10.95
C HIS A 8 -3.47 2.04 9.76
N PHE A 9 -4.67 2.57 9.88
CA PHE A 9 -5.22 3.48 8.87
C PHE A 9 -5.80 4.73 9.49
N GLU A 10 -5.81 5.79 8.69
CA GLU A 10 -6.52 7.03 8.97
C GLU A 10 -7.39 7.40 7.77
N VAL A 11 -8.51 8.08 8.03
CA VAL A 11 -9.32 8.69 6.98
C VAL A 11 -8.93 10.16 6.87
N LEU A 12 -8.31 10.52 5.76
CA LEU A 12 -7.74 11.85 5.52
C LEU A 12 -8.37 12.49 4.30
N SER A 13 -8.31 13.82 4.18
CA SER A 13 -8.57 14.47 2.89
C SER A 13 -7.48 14.10 1.88
N LEU A 14 -7.80 14.20 0.59
CA LEU A 14 -6.82 14.01 -0.49
C LEU A 14 -5.59 14.93 -0.37
N ALA A 15 -5.80 16.17 0.05
CA ALA A 15 -4.72 17.13 0.22
C ALA A 15 -3.78 16.73 1.36
N GLU A 16 -4.33 16.31 2.51
CA GLU A 16 -3.55 15.82 3.64
C GLU A 16 -2.79 14.54 3.31
N ALA A 17 -3.44 13.58 2.62
CA ALA A 17 -2.80 12.35 2.19
C ALA A 17 -1.57 12.64 1.30
N LYS A 18 -1.72 13.53 0.32
CA LYS A 18 -0.61 13.99 -0.54
C LYS A 18 0.48 14.69 0.27
N ALA A 19 0.11 15.59 1.18
CA ALA A 19 1.07 16.31 2.03
C ALA A 19 1.88 15.38 2.95
N ARG A 20 1.28 14.26 3.39
CA ARG A 20 1.95 13.24 4.20
C ARG A 20 2.82 12.26 3.38
N GLY A 21 2.89 12.45 2.06
CA GLY A 21 3.64 11.62 1.14
C GLY A 21 3.01 10.26 0.88
N ALA A 22 1.68 10.13 1.05
CA ALA A 22 0.99 8.90 0.73
C ALA A 22 1.02 8.65 -0.79
N ILE A 23 1.33 7.43 -1.19
CA ILE A 23 1.27 7.01 -2.60
C ILE A 23 -0.18 6.61 -2.91
N GLY A 24 -0.70 7.10 -4.02
CA GLY A 24 -2.04 6.79 -4.50
C GLY A 24 -2.20 7.19 -5.95
N LEU A 25 -3.10 6.52 -6.66
CA LEU A 25 -3.49 6.90 -8.01
C LEU A 25 -4.53 8.01 -7.91
N PHE A 26 -4.06 9.23 -7.68
CA PHE A 26 -4.89 10.41 -7.43
C PHE A 26 -5.57 10.94 -8.70
N GLU A 27 -6.45 10.16 -9.29
CA GLU A 27 -7.36 10.59 -10.36
C GLU A 27 -8.61 11.28 -9.79
N ASP A 28 -9.44 11.82 -10.69
CA ASP A 28 -10.74 12.45 -10.40
C ASP A 28 -11.70 11.57 -9.57
N LYS A 29 -11.50 10.24 -9.58
CA LYS A 29 -12.32 9.29 -8.83
C LYS A 29 -12.40 9.57 -7.33
N TYR A 30 -11.30 9.96 -6.67
CA TYR A 30 -11.36 10.19 -5.23
C TYR A 30 -12.07 11.49 -4.86
N VAL A 31 -12.05 12.49 -5.77
CA VAL A 31 -12.86 13.70 -5.61
C VAL A 31 -14.34 13.35 -5.72
N GLN A 32 -14.71 12.45 -6.65
CA GLN A 32 -16.08 11.95 -6.79
C GLN A 32 -16.56 11.11 -5.58
N LEU A 33 -15.64 10.47 -4.85
CA LEU A 33 -15.94 9.69 -3.63
C LEU A 33 -16.06 10.55 -2.36
N GLY A 34 -16.16 11.87 -2.49
CA GLY A 34 -16.33 12.79 -1.36
C GLY A 34 -15.02 13.30 -0.76
N GLY A 35 -13.90 13.19 -1.49
CA GLY A 35 -12.62 13.85 -1.17
C GLY A 35 -11.88 13.31 0.06
N LYS A 36 -12.45 12.32 0.76
CA LYS A 36 -11.82 11.59 1.87
C LYS A 36 -11.32 10.24 1.39
N VAL A 37 -10.11 9.87 1.81
CA VAL A 37 -9.45 8.62 1.45
C VAL A 37 -8.94 7.90 2.68
N LYS A 38 -8.97 6.57 2.63
CA LYS A 38 -8.38 5.70 3.65
C LYS A 38 -6.90 5.50 3.33
N VAL A 39 -6.03 5.97 4.22
CA VAL A 39 -4.58 5.86 4.08
C VAL A 39 -4.08 4.84 5.09
N TYR A 40 -3.42 3.80 4.60
CA TYR A 40 -2.73 2.83 5.44
C TYR A 40 -1.27 3.23 5.64
N PHE A 41 -0.82 3.10 6.87
CA PHE A 41 0.55 3.33 7.31
C PHE A 41 1.11 1.99 7.77
N VAL A 42 2.22 1.56 7.18
CA VAL A 42 2.90 0.31 7.54
C VAL A 42 4.32 0.63 7.97
N GLY A 43 4.56 0.51 9.28
CA GLY A 43 5.82 0.97 9.88
C GLY A 43 6.15 2.42 9.51
N ASP A 44 7.44 2.69 9.30
CA ASP A 44 7.99 4.00 8.93
C ASP A 44 8.19 4.19 7.43
N PHE A 45 7.97 3.15 6.62
CA PHE A 45 8.45 3.07 5.24
C PHE A 45 7.36 3.06 4.17
N SER A 46 6.09 2.76 4.51
CA SER A 46 4.99 2.74 3.53
C SER A 46 3.78 3.50 4.04
N LYS A 47 3.22 4.31 3.15
CA LYS A 47 2.02 5.13 3.36
C LYS A 47 1.25 5.12 2.04
N GLU A 48 0.09 4.48 2.00
CA GLU A 48 -0.61 4.23 0.74
C GLU A 48 -2.11 4.42 0.88
N VAL A 49 -2.74 4.97 -0.17
CA VAL A 49 -4.19 5.04 -0.28
C VAL A 49 -4.72 3.67 -0.68
N CYS A 50 -5.46 3.00 0.20
CA CYS A 50 -6.02 1.67 -0.07
C CYS A 50 -7.40 1.50 0.60
N GLY A 51 -8.35 0.94 -0.14
CA GLY A 51 -9.71 0.65 0.35
C GLY A 51 -9.90 -0.78 0.89
N GLY A 52 -8.89 -1.65 0.73
CA GLY A 52 -8.97 -3.05 1.12
C GLY A 52 -8.77 -3.29 2.62
N PRO A 53 -9.05 -4.51 3.09
CA PRO A 53 -8.64 -4.96 4.42
C PRO A 53 -7.12 -5.16 4.47
N HIS A 54 -6.52 -4.92 5.64
CA HIS A 54 -5.11 -5.18 5.91
C HIS A 54 -5.00 -5.97 7.22
N VAL A 55 -3.87 -6.67 7.40
CA VAL A 55 -3.47 -7.23 8.70
C VAL A 55 -3.12 -6.12 9.68
N ASP A 56 -3.07 -6.42 10.98
CA ASP A 56 -2.65 -5.45 12.00
C ASP A 56 -1.12 -5.38 12.11
N HIS A 57 -0.42 -6.47 11.82
CA HIS A 57 1.04 -6.51 11.79
C HIS A 57 1.59 -7.33 10.63
N THR A 58 2.70 -6.87 10.04
CA THR A 58 3.30 -7.53 8.87
C THR A 58 3.87 -8.93 9.14
N GLY A 59 3.98 -9.37 10.39
CA GLY A 59 4.39 -10.74 10.74
C GLY A 59 3.27 -11.76 10.58
N GLU A 60 2.00 -11.34 10.60
CA GLU A 60 0.85 -12.22 10.39
C GLU A 60 0.82 -12.85 9.00
N LEU A 61 1.48 -12.20 8.04
CA LEU A 61 1.55 -12.67 6.66
C LEU A 61 2.53 -13.86 6.48
N GLY A 62 3.30 -14.26 7.51
CA GLY A 62 4.26 -15.37 7.48
C GLY A 62 5.63 -15.10 6.85
N SER A 63 5.91 -15.73 5.72
CA SER A 63 7.09 -15.50 4.88
C SER A 63 6.70 -14.86 3.54
N PHE A 64 7.65 -14.18 2.90
CA PHE A 64 7.47 -13.63 1.55
C PHE A 64 8.45 -14.33 0.62
N LYS A 65 7.93 -14.96 -0.44
CA LYS A 65 8.75 -15.67 -1.42
C LYS A 65 8.45 -15.19 -2.83
N ILE A 66 9.48 -14.73 -3.53
CA ILE A 66 9.41 -14.45 -4.97
C ILE A 66 9.40 -15.79 -5.72
N LEU A 67 8.38 -15.99 -6.55
CA LEU A 67 8.24 -17.17 -7.41
C LEU A 67 8.79 -16.94 -8.81
N LYS A 68 8.63 -15.72 -9.33
CA LYS A 68 9.04 -15.35 -10.68
C LYS A 68 9.34 -13.87 -10.75
N GLU A 69 10.35 -13.52 -11.54
CA GLU A 69 10.62 -12.15 -11.95
C GLU A 69 10.89 -12.14 -13.45
N GLU A 70 10.20 -11.29 -14.21
CA GLU A 70 10.32 -11.23 -15.67
C GLU A 70 10.14 -9.81 -16.21
N ALA A 71 10.71 -9.53 -17.39
CA ALA A 71 10.43 -8.29 -18.11
C ALA A 71 9.01 -8.36 -18.70
N SER A 72 8.15 -7.39 -18.36
CA SER A 72 6.79 -7.31 -18.93
C SER A 72 6.73 -6.44 -20.18
N SER A 73 7.65 -5.46 -20.29
CA SER A 73 7.86 -4.58 -21.44
C SER A 73 9.18 -3.80 -21.23
N ALA A 74 9.58 -2.96 -22.20
CA ALA A 74 10.77 -2.12 -22.07
C ALA A 74 10.67 -1.22 -20.82
N GLY A 75 11.62 -1.36 -19.89
CA GLY A 75 11.67 -0.60 -18.65
C GLY A 75 10.72 -1.08 -17.54
N VAL A 76 9.92 -2.14 -17.75
CA VAL A 76 8.95 -2.64 -16.76
C VAL A 76 9.24 -4.09 -16.39
N ARG A 77 9.35 -4.35 -15.08
CA ARG A 77 9.53 -5.68 -14.51
C ARG A 77 8.29 -6.12 -13.75
N ARG A 78 7.95 -7.40 -13.85
CA ARG A 78 6.85 -8.04 -13.11
C ARG A 78 7.43 -9.04 -12.11
N ILE A 79 7.04 -8.89 -10.85
CA ILE A 79 7.39 -9.81 -9.77
C ILE A 79 6.13 -10.56 -9.37
N LYS A 80 6.18 -11.90 -9.38
CA LYS A 80 5.16 -12.78 -8.79
C LYS A 80 5.70 -13.31 -7.47
N ALA A 81 4.98 -13.09 -6.38
CA ALA A 81 5.34 -13.57 -5.06
C ALA A 81 4.15 -14.20 -4.34
N VAL A 82 4.44 -14.96 -3.30
CA VAL A 82 3.45 -15.56 -2.39
C VAL A 82 3.80 -15.22 -0.94
N LEU A 83 2.75 -15.21 -0.11
CA LEU A 83 2.80 -15.05 1.33
C LEU A 83 2.44 -16.40 1.98
N GLY A 84 3.03 -16.73 3.12
CA GLY A 84 2.75 -17.98 3.85
C GLY A 84 3.79 -18.31 4.91
#